data_AF-A0A0D1XEU2-F1
#
_entry.id   AF-A0A0D1XEU2-F1
#
_cell.length_a   1.000
_cell.length_b   1.000
_cell.length_c   1.000
_cell.angle_alpha   90.00
_cell.angle_beta   90.00
_cell.angle_gamma   90.00
#
_symmetry.space_group_name_H-M   'P 1'
#
loop_
_entity.id
_entity.type
_entity.pdbx_description
1 polymer ?
#
loop_
_entity_poly.entity_id
_entity_poly.type
_entity_poly.pdbx_seq_one_letter_code
_entity_poly.pdbx_strand_id
1 'polypeptide(L)' 'MTPQQAESLRKESEELKQGVDQALSQRTPEQKQRDLDALLEAAQRVHKRVRQAKGGESV' A
#
# COMPACT_ATOMS: atom_id res chain seq x y z
N MET A 1 -11.02 13.25 7.78
CA MET A 1 -9.66 13.06 7.23
C MET A 1 -8.97 14.41 7.15
N THR A 2 -7.82 14.57 7.83
CA THR A 2 -7.07 15.84 7.84
C THR A 2 -6.18 15.97 6.59
N PRO A 3 -5.74 17.20 6.22
CA PRO A 3 -4.81 17.40 5.09
C PRO A 3 -3.52 16.59 5.22
N GLN A 4 -2.98 16.50 6.44
CA GLN A 4 -1.77 15.74 6.74
C GLN A 4 -1.98 14.22 6.57
N GLN A 5 -3.15 13.69 6.94
CA GLN A 5 -3.50 12.28 6.66
C GLN A 5 -3.64 12.02 5.16
N ALA A 6 -4.15 12.98 4.39
CA ALA A 6 -4.28 12.88 2.94
C ALA A 6 -2.92 12.84 2.24
N GLU A 7 -1.97 13.66 2.69
CA GLU A 7 -0.61 13.67 2.18
C GLU A 7 0.13 12.37 2.51
N SER A 8 0.03 11.88 3.75
CA SER A 8 0.63 10.59 4.11
C SER A 8 0.08 9.44 3.26
N LEU A 9 -1.24 9.37 3.07
CA LEU A 9 -1.85 8.32 2.24
C LEU A 9 -1.46 8.41 0.77
N ARG A 10 -1.28 9.64 0.24
CA ARG A 10 -0.74 9.83 -1.12
C ARG A 10 0.68 9.32 -1.23
N LYS A 11 1.54 9.66 -0.26
CA LYS A 11 2.93 9.20 -0.24
C LYS A 11 3.02 7.68 -0.17
N GLU A 12 2.26 7.05 0.72
CA GLU A 12 2.21 5.59 0.82
C GLU A 12 1.69 4.93 -0.46
N SER A 13 0.73 5.56 -1.15
CA SER A 13 0.23 5.07 -2.44
C SER A 13 1.29 5.15 -3.54
N GLU A 14 2.09 6.21 -3.58
CA GLU A 14 3.19 6.36 -4.53
C GLU A 14 4.31 5.35 -4.24
N GLU A 15 4.65 5.12 -2.96
CA GLU A 15 5.63 4.11 -2.55
C GLU A 15 5.18 2.69 -2.93
N LEU A 16 3.89 2.37 -2.78
CA LEU A 16 3.32 1.10 -3.23
C LEU A 16 3.43 0.93 -4.75
N LYS A 17 3.14 1.99 -5.52
CA LYS A 17 3.23 1.96 -6.98
C LYS A 17 4.68 1.71 -7.44
N GLN A 18 5.63 2.45 -6.86
CA GLN A 18 7.05 2.25 -7.15
C GLN A 18 7.52 0.83 -6.77
N GLY A 19 7.05 0.32 -5.63
CA GLY A 19 7.33 -1.04 -5.20
C GLY A 19 6.82 -2.09 -6.18
N VAL A 20 5.62 -1.92 -6.75
CA VAL A 20 5.08 -2.82 -7.79
C VAL A 20 5.98 -2.81 -9.03
N ASP A 21 6.37 -1.64 -9.53
CA ASP A 21 7.26 -1.54 -10.70
C ASP A 21 8.62 -2.24 -10.44
N GLN A 22 9.14 -2.12 -9.21
CA GLN A 22 10.36 -2.81 -8.79
C GLN A 22 10.17 -4.33 -8.70
N ALA A 23 9.07 -4.80 -8.10
CA ALA A 23 8.73 -6.21 -7.99
C ALA A 23 8.57 -6.86 -9.38
N LEU A 24 7.95 -6.14 -10.32
CA LEU A 24 7.80 -6.59 -11.70
C LEU A 24 9.14 -6.66 -12.45
N SER A 25 10.14 -5.87 -12.03
CA SER A 25 11.50 -5.86 -12.58
C SER A 25 12.42 -6.95 -12.00
N GLN A 26 11.94 -7.73 -11.02
CA GLN A 26 12.74 -8.82 -10.44
C GLN A 26 13.03 -9.93 -11.45
N ARG A 27 14.26 -10.43 -11.41
CA ARG A 27 14.72 -11.50 -12.33
C ARG A 27 14.16 -12.87 -12.00
N THR A 28 13.89 -13.17 -10.73
CA THR A 28 13.42 -14.48 -10.31
C THR A 28 11.95 -14.45 -9.94
N PRO A 29 11.17 -15.48 -10.34
CA PRO A 29 9.76 -15.61 -9.96
C PRO A 29 9.53 -15.59 -8.45
N GLU A 30 10.43 -16.21 -7.67
CA GLU A 30 10.30 -16.31 -6.22
C GLU A 30 10.49 -14.95 -5.53
N GLN A 31 11.45 -14.16 -5.99
CA GLN A 31 11.68 -12.81 -5.47
C GLN A 31 10.52 -11.89 -5.85
N LYS A 32 10.05 -11.99 -7.11
CA LYS A 32 8.87 -11.27 -7.58
C LYS A 32 7.65 -11.58 -6.73
N GLN A 33 7.40 -12.85 -6.44
CA GLN A 33 6.26 -13.27 -5.64
C GLN A 33 6.36 -12.73 -4.22
N ARG A 34 7.52 -12.87 -3.58
CA ARG A 34 7.77 -12.32 -2.23
C ARG A 34 7.56 -10.81 -2.17
N ASP A 35 8.06 -10.07 -3.14
CA ASP A 35 7.93 -8.62 -3.19
C ASP A 35 6.46 -8.22 -3.39
N LEU A 36 5.73 -8.91 -4.28
CA LEU A 36 4.30 -8.68 -4.50
C LEU A 36 3.45 -9.01 -3.27
N ASP A 37 3.75 -10.08 -2.55
CA ASP A 37 3.06 -10.44 -1.30
C ASP A 37 3.25 -9.35 -0.24
N ALA A 38 4.48 -8.85 -0.06
CA ALA A 38 4.77 -7.76 0.87
C ALA A 38 4.04 -6.45 0.49
N LEU A 39 3.94 -6.15 -0.80
CA LEU A 39 3.21 -4.99 -1.31
C LEU A 39 1.70 -5.13 -1.10
N LEU A 40 1.15 -6.34 -1.25
CA LEU A 40 -0.25 -6.61 -0.97
C LEU A 40 -0.59 -6.37 0.50
N GLU A 41 0.25 -6.84 1.43
CA GLU A 41 0.07 -6.60 2.87
C GLU A 41 0.14 -5.10 3.21
N ALA A 42 1.06 -4.36 2.58
CA ALA A 42 1.16 -2.91 2.75
C ALA A 42 -0.08 -2.18 2.19
N ALA A 43 -0.56 -2.57 1.01
CA ALA A 43 -1.76 -2.01 0.41
C ALA A 43 -3.02 -2.26 1.26
N GLN A 44 -3.17 -3.46 1.85
CA GLN A 44 -4.25 -3.77 2.78
C GLN A 44 -4.21 -2.89 4.04
N ARG A 45 -3.01 -2.64 4.59
CA ARG A 45 -2.83 -1.73 5.73
C ARG A 45 -3.21 -0.29 5.40
N VAL A 46 -2.84 0.19 4.21
CA VAL A 46 -3.24 1.53 3.72
C VAL A 46 -4.76 1.57 3.53
N HIS A 47 -5.36 0.56 2.89
CA HIS A 47 -6.81 0.49 2.69
C HIS A 47 -7.60 0.52 4.01
N LYS A 48 -7.14 -0.22 5.03
CA LYS A 48 -7.72 -0.21 6.37
C LYS A 48 -7.67 1.19 7.00
N ARG A 49 -6.53 1.88 6.91
CA ARG A 49 -6.36 3.25 7.41
C ARG A 49 -7.26 4.25 6.68
N VAL A 50 -7.42 4.12 5.36
CA VAL A 50 -8.36 4.93 4.58
C VAL A 50 -9.81 4.72 5.03
N ARG A 51 -10.23 3.46 5.24
CA ARG A 51 -11.59 3.17 5.77
C ARG A 51 -11.82 3.80 7.13
N GLN A 52 -10.87 3.63 8.05
CA GLN A 52 -10.93 4.23 9.38
C GLN A 52 -11.00 5.77 9.31
N ALA A 53 -10.22 6.39 8.44
CA ALA A 53 -10.20 7.85 8.28
C ALA A 53 -11.46 8.44 7.60
N LYS A 54 -12.24 7.63 6.87
CA LYS A 54 -13.49 8.03 6.20
C LYS A 54 -14.76 7.84 7.06
N GLY A 55 -14.63 7.40 8.31
CA GLY A 55 -15.77 7.24 9.22
C GLY A 55 -16.43 5.86 9.21
N GLY A 56 -15.70 4.82 8.81
CA GLY A 56 -16.14 3.45 9.04
C GLY A 56 -15.80 2.99 10.46
N GLU A 57 -16.60 3.39 11.45
CA GLU A 57 -16.70 2.66 12.71
C GLU A 57 -17.86 1.68 12.56
N SER A 58 -17.58 0.38 12.60
CA SER A 58 -18.50 -0.67 13.04
C SER A 58 -17.73 -1.99 13.07
N VAL A 59 -17.42 -2.43 14.30
CA VAL A 59 -17.28 -3.83 14.78
C VAL A 59 -16.33 -4.76 14.02
#